data_AF-A0A5J6MMC2-F1
#
_entry.id   AF-A0A5J6MMC2-F1
#
_cell.length_a   1.000
_cell.length_b   1.000
_cell.length_c   1.000
_cell.angle_alpha   90.00
_cell.angle_beta   90.00
_cell.angle_gamma   90.00
#
_symmetry.space_group_name_H-M   'P 1'
#
loop_
_entity.id
_entity.type
_entity.pdbx_description
1 polymer ?
#
loop_
_entity_poly.entity_id
_entity_poly.type
_entity_poly.pdbx_seq_one_letter_code
_entity_poly.pdbx_strand_id
1 'polypeptide(L)'
;MKDRASSPLRLQVPRLVATGTAGAASRRPAQPMRFQKPRPAGSLKSVLAETVAQLGGLERAGDWIGRSRTQVARFTDPAEADSFPTIDQIRTWEAALGRPLVTTFMALEAGALLLTMPQGEDGAAAVDLAAIGQETAELFRVYGEALRDGSISRGEAGAMVKEIDDVAAALVTARAHLVEIRDEQEEAAS
;
A
#
# COMPACT_ATOMS: atom_id res chain seq x y z
N MET A 1 -48.59 45.74 0.92
CA MET A 1 -49.26 46.44 -0.20
C MET A 1 -48.37 47.60 -0.62
N LYS A 2 -48.04 47.67 -1.92
CA LYS A 2 -47.23 48.67 -2.66
C LYS A 2 -45.71 48.43 -2.78
N ASP A 3 -45.40 47.70 -3.84
CA ASP A 3 -44.41 48.03 -4.88
C ASP A 3 -43.96 49.50 -4.94
N ARG A 4 -42.64 49.70 -5.07
CA ARG A 4 -42.05 50.61 -6.07
C ARG A 4 -40.68 50.08 -6.53
N ALA A 5 -40.63 49.63 -7.78
CA ALA A 5 -39.41 49.45 -8.57
C ALA A 5 -39.02 50.76 -9.28
N SER A 6 -37.72 51.00 -9.44
CA SER A 6 -37.00 51.84 -10.46
C SER A 6 -35.71 52.38 -9.82
N SER A 7 -34.52 52.39 -10.39
CA SER A 7 -33.89 51.94 -11.64
C SER A 7 -32.35 52.03 -11.41
N PRO A 8 -31.50 51.35 -12.18
CA PRO A 8 -30.12 51.08 -11.79
C PRO A 8 -29.13 52.21 -12.12
N LEU A 9 -28.22 52.51 -11.18
CA LEU A 9 -27.05 53.36 -11.38
C LEU A 9 -26.01 52.65 -12.27
N ARG A 10 -25.74 53.22 -13.45
CA ARG A 10 -24.62 52.82 -14.32
C ARG A 10 -23.31 53.36 -13.74
N LEU A 11 -22.40 52.46 -13.36
CA LEU A 11 -21.01 52.80 -13.06
C LEU A 11 -20.18 52.74 -14.35
N GLN A 12 -19.60 53.88 -14.74
CA GLN A 12 -18.59 53.99 -15.79
C GLN A 12 -17.26 53.42 -15.28
N VAL A 13 -16.64 52.53 -16.05
CA VAL A 13 -15.29 52.02 -15.80
C VAL A 13 -14.32 52.72 -16.77
N PRO A 14 -13.26 53.39 -16.30
CA PRO A 14 -12.25 53.95 -17.19
C PRO A 14 -11.33 52.85 -17.73
N ARG A 15 -11.09 52.88 -19.05
CA ARG A 15 -10.09 52.04 -19.73
C ARG A 15 -8.68 52.48 -19.34
N LEU A 16 -7.92 51.59 -18.70
CA LEU A 16 -6.48 51.77 -18.50
C LEU A 16 -5.73 51.12 -19.67
N VAL A 17 -4.98 51.94 -20.41
CA VAL A 17 -3.99 51.49 -21.41
C VAL A 17 -2.66 51.35 -20.68
N ALA A 18 -2.08 50.15 -20.69
CA ALA A 18 -0.72 49.91 -20.24
C ALA A 18 0.08 49.24 -21.36
N THR A 19 0.98 50.03 -21.95
CA THR A 19 2.10 49.62 -22.79
C THR A 19 3.24 49.12 -21.89
N GLY A 20 3.79 47.93 -22.17
CA GLY A 20 4.87 47.37 -21.36
C GLY A 20 5.46 46.07 -21.90
N THR A 21 6.48 46.22 -22.74
CA THR A 21 7.62 45.34 -23.04
C THR A 21 7.65 43.92 -22.43
N ALA A 22 7.52 42.92 -23.30
CA ALA A 22 7.70 41.51 -23.00
C ALA A 22 9.18 41.15 -22.80
N GLY A 23 9.57 40.85 -21.55
CA GLY A 23 10.81 40.13 -21.25
C GLY A 23 10.68 38.66 -21.64
N ALA A 24 11.58 38.18 -22.50
CA ALA A 24 11.65 36.80 -22.94
C ALA A 24 12.08 35.87 -21.80
N ALA A 25 11.12 35.42 -20.99
CA ALA A 25 11.31 34.29 -20.10
C ALA A 25 11.48 33.02 -20.93
N SER A 26 12.68 32.44 -20.87
CA SER A 26 13.00 31.12 -21.40
C SER A 26 12.02 30.09 -20.82
N ARG A 27 10.95 29.79 -21.58
CA ARG A 27 10.05 28.69 -21.29
C ARG A 27 10.81 27.41 -21.63
N ARG A 28 11.33 26.72 -20.61
CA ARG A 28 11.67 25.30 -20.75
C ARG A 28 10.46 24.61 -21.39
N PRO A 29 10.62 23.85 -22.48
CA PRO A 29 9.50 23.11 -23.04
C PRO A 29 8.95 22.21 -21.95
N ALA A 30 7.64 22.26 -21.73
CA ALA A 30 6.95 21.32 -20.87
C ALA A 30 7.35 19.91 -21.32
N GLN A 31 8.02 19.16 -20.44
CA GLN A 31 8.31 17.76 -20.73
C GLN A 31 6.96 17.09 -21.03
N PRO A 32 6.85 16.35 -22.15
CA PRO A 32 5.61 15.65 -22.43
C PRO A 32 5.32 14.75 -21.22
N MET A 33 4.09 14.84 -20.69
CA MET A 33 3.59 13.87 -19.73
C MET A 33 3.82 12.50 -20.35
N ARG A 34 4.79 11.76 -19.81
CA ARG A 34 5.05 10.40 -20.26
C ARG A 34 3.81 9.62 -19.88
N PHE A 35 3.01 9.26 -20.89
CA PHE A 35 1.96 8.26 -20.74
C PHE A 35 2.64 7.01 -20.19
N GLN A 36 2.54 6.82 -18.88
CA GLN A 36 3.02 5.60 -18.24
C GLN A 36 2.16 4.49 -18.83
N LYS A 37 2.79 3.51 -19.49
CA LYS A 37 2.07 2.41 -20.12
C LYS A 37 1.10 1.82 -19.09
N PRO A 38 -0.21 1.69 -19.41
CA PRO A 38 -1.16 1.06 -18.50
C PRO A 38 -0.69 -0.37 -18.23
N ARG A 39 -0.58 -0.72 -16.95
CA ARG A 39 -0.08 -2.02 -16.51
C ARG A 39 -1.26 -2.95 -16.25
N PRO A 40 -1.19 -4.23 -16.64
CA PRO A 40 -2.22 -5.19 -16.27
C PRO A 40 -2.29 -5.28 -14.75
N ALA A 41 -3.47 -4.99 -14.20
CA ALA A 41 -3.74 -5.06 -12.77
C ALA A 41 -3.57 -6.51 -12.28
N GLY A 42 -2.93 -6.71 -11.12
CA GLY A 42 -2.71 -8.03 -10.55
C GLY A 42 -1.57 -8.83 -11.19
N SER A 43 -0.62 -8.19 -11.87
CA SER A 43 0.58 -8.86 -12.39
C SER A 43 1.82 -8.61 -11.52
N LEU A 44 2.79 -9.51 -11.56
CA LEU A 44 4.09 -9.30 -10.89
C LEU A 44 4.75 -7.97 -11.33
N LYS A 45 4.65 -7.62 -12.61
CA LYS A 45 5.13 -6.34 -13.15
C LYS A 45 4.42 -5.13 -12.55
N SER A 46 3.12 -5.24 -12.29
CA SER A 46 2.36 -4.17 -11.63
C SER A 46 2.79 -3.97 -10.18
N VAL A 47 3.01 -5.06 -9.43
CA VAL A 47 3.48 -4.99 -8.03
C VAL A 47 4.92 -4.47 -7.95
N LEU A 48 5.79 -4.87 -8.89
CA LEU A 48 7.13 -4.30 -9.02
C LEU A 48 7.08 -2.79 -9.29
N ALA A 49 6.15 -2.35 -10.14
CA ALA A 49 5.99 -0.94 -10.41
C ALA A 49 5.48 -0.14 -9.20
N GLU A 50 4.56 -0.72 -8.43
CA GLU A 50 4.09 -0.16 -7.18
C GLU A 50 5.23 -0.04 -6.16
N THR A 51 6.00 -1.11 -5.99
CA THR A 51 7.19 -1.15 -5.13
C THR A 51 8.15 -0.01 -5.49
N VAL A 52 8.47 0.15 -6.78
CA VAL A 52 9.32 1.24 -7.27
C VAL A 52 8.71 2.61 -7.01
N ALA A 53 7.39 2.78 -7.17
CA ALA A 53 6.73 4.05 -6.88
C ALA A 53 6.85 4.42 -5.39
N GLN A 54 6.67 3.45 -4.50
CA GLN A 54 6.79 3.64 -3.05
C GLN A 54 8.24 3.90 -2.60
N LEU A 55 9.23 3.37 -3.31
CA LEU A 55 10.65 3.68 -3.10
C LEU A 55 11.05 5.09 -3.58
N GLY A 56 10.11 5.86 -4.15
CA GLY A 56 10.36 7.21 -4.65
C GLY A 56 10.78 7.26 -6.13
N GLY A 57 10.44 6.23 -6.90
CA GLY A 57 10.61 6.19 -8.36
C GLY A 57 11.85 5.44 -8.83
N LEU A 58 12.02 5.38 -10.16
CA LEU A 58 13.01 4.53 -10.84
C LEU A 58 14.47 4.80 -10.43
N GLU A 59 14.82 6.06 -10.16
CA GLU A 59 16.18 6.45 -9.79
C GLU A 59 16.51 5.99 -8.37
N ARG A 60 15.69 6.37 -7.38
CA ARG A 60 15.87 5.93 -5.98
C ARG A 60 15.80 4.42 -5.83
N ALA A 61 14.89 3.76 -6.53
CA ALA A 61 14.81 2.30 -6.54
C ALA A 61 16.10 1.67 -7.11
N GLY A 62 16.71 2.29 -8.12
CA GLY A 62 17.99 1.88 -8.68
C GLY A 62 19.15 2.00 -7.69
N ASP A 63 19.18 3.09 -6.92
CA ASP A 63 20.21 3.35 -5.90
C ASP A 63 20.26 2.24 -4.83
N TRP A 64 19.09 1.75 -4.38
CA TRP A 64 19.01 0.67 -3.38
C TRP A 64 19.67 -0.64 -3.83
N ILE A 65 19.62 -0.97 -5.12
CA ILE A 65 20.03 -2.27 -5.65
C ILE A 65 21.22 -2.19 -6.63
N GLY A 66 21.87 -1.03 -6.70
CA GLY A 66 23.01 -0.79 -7.58
C GLY A 66 22.70 -0.95 -9.07
N ARG A 67 21.52 -0.52 -9.53
CA ARG A 67 21.09 -0.63 -10.94
C ARG A 67 20.75 0.72 -11.55
N SER A 68 20.95 0.83 -12.87
CA SER A 68 20.58 2.03 -13.61
C SER A 68 19.07 2.21 -13.68
N ARG A 69 18.62 3.47 -13.77
CA ARG A 69 17.22 3.85 -14.01
C ARG A 69 16.59 3.06 -15.17
N THR A 70 17.33 2.87 -16.27
CA THR A 70 16.85 2.11 -17.44
C THR A 70 16.61 0.65 -17.09
N GLN A 71 17.50 0.02 -16.32
CA GLN A 71 17.33 -1.36 -15.90
C GLN A 71 16.09 -1.53 -15.00
N VAL A 72 15.90 -0.62 -14.04
CA VAL A 72 14.70 -0.63 -13.19
C VAL A 72 13.43 -0.41 -14.01
N ALA A 73 13.46 0.44 -15.05
CA ALA A 73 12.31 0.63 -15.92
C ALA A 73 11.87 -0.68 -16.59
N ARG A 74 12.83 -1.50 -17.06
CA ARG A 74 12.58 -2.80 -17.68
C ARG A 74 11.97 -3.81 -16.70
N PHE A 75 12.37 -3.78 -15.43
CA PHE A 75 11.75 -4.61 -14.38
C PHE A 75 10.25 -4.38 -14.26
N THR A 76 9.77 -3.17 -14.54
CA THR A 76 8.36 -2.78 -14.38
C THR A 76 7.58 -2.76 -15.69
N ASP A 77 8.23 -2.95 -16.84
CA ASP A 77 7.59 -2.90 -18.17
C ASP A 77 6.96 -4.27 -18.50
N PRO A 78 5.64 -4.34 -18.74
CA PRO A 78 4.98 -5.57 -19.16
C PRO A 78 5.49 -6.12 -20.50
N ALA A 79 6.07 -5.29 -21.36
CA ALA A 79 6.63 -5.73 -22.64
C ALA A 79 7.98 -6.45 -22.49
N GLU A 80 8.67 -6.29 -21.36
CA GLU A 80 9.97 -6.90 -21.07
C GLU A 80 9.76 -8.13 -20.19
N ALA A 81 9.14 -9.17 -20.75
CA ALA A 81 8.65 -10.34 -20.02
C ALA A 81 9.74 -11.05 -19.21
N ASP A 82 10.98 -11.11 -19.70
CA ASP A 82 12.09 -11.85 -19.05
C ASP A 82 12.97 -10.98 -18.13
N SER A 83 12.65 -9.70 -17.98
CA SER A 83 13.45 -8.78 -17.19
C SER A 83 12.86 -8.62 -15.79
N PHE A 84 13.42 -9.30 -14.79
CA PHE A 84 13.02 -9.18 -13.39
C PHE A 84 14.22 -8.86 -12.48
N PRO A 85 14.00 -8.18 -11.34
CA PRO A 85 15.02 -8.09 -10.31
C PRO A 85 15.31 -9.49 -9.74
N THR A 86 16.53 -9.69 -9.24
CA THR A 86 16.86 -10.93 -8.51
C THR A 86 16.15 -10.96 -7.16
N ILE A 87 16.06 -12.14 -6.55
CA ILE A 87 15.46 -12.30 -5.20
C ILE A 87 16.15 -11.39 -4.18
N ASP A 88 17.47 -11.26 -4.24
CA ASP A 88 18.22 -10.39 -3.31
C ASP A 88 17.89 -8.90 -3.50
N GLN A 89 17.64 -8.48 -4.74
CA GLN A 89 17.20 -7.11 -5.04
C GLN A 89 15.78 -6.85 -4.54
N ILE A 90 14.88 -7.83 -4.68
CA ILE A 90 13.53 -7.76 -4.10
C ILE A 90 13.62 -7.65 -2.58
N ARG A 91 14.41 -8.52 -1.92
CA ARG A 91 14.65 -8.47 -0.48
C ARG A 91 15.15 -7.11 -0.03
N THR A 92 16.07 -6.50 -0.78
CA THR A 92 16.62 -5.17 -0.48
C THR A 92 15.54 -4.08 -0.57
N TRP A 93 14.71 -4.12 -1.61
CA TRP A 93 13.59 -3.19 -1.76
C TRP A 93 12.54 -3.33 -0.66
N GLU A 94 12.13 -4.56 -0.36
CA GLU A 94 11.12 -4.84 0.66
C GLU A 94 11.62 -4.45 2.06
N ALA A 95 12.88 -4.71 2.37
CA ALA A 95 13.52 -4.25 3.60
C ALA A 95 13.54 -2.72 3.70
N ALA A 96 13.87 -2.02 2.60
CA ALA A 96 13.85 -0.56 2.56
C ALA A 96 12.44 0.03 2.75
N LEU A 97 11.39 -0.69 2.35
CA LEU A 97 10.01 -0.29 2.57
C LEU A 97 9.45 -0.71 3.93
N GLY A 98 10.11 -1.65 4.62
CA GLY A 98 9.58 -2.30 5.81
C GLY A 98 8.34 -3.17 5.55
N ARG A 99 8.09 -3.56 4.29
CA ARG A 99 6.93 -4.39 3.91
C ARG A 99 7.19 -5.29 2.69
N PRO A 100 6.72 -6.55 2.70
CA PRO A 100 7.05 -7.55 1.69
C PRO A 100 6.06 -7.59 0.50
N LEU A 101 5.91 -6.49 -0.26
CA LEU A 101 4.86 -6.38 -1.30
C LEU A 101 4.93 -7.45 -2.41
N VAL A 102 6.11 -7.71 -2.94
CA VAL A 102 6.33 -8.68 -4.02
C VAL A 102 6.17 -10.09 -3.48
N THR A 103 6.70 -10.35 -2.29
CA THR A 103 6.59 -11.64 -1.60
C THR A 103 5.12 -11.94 -1.23
N THR A 104 4.35 -10.95 -0.77
CA THR A 104 2.90 -11.08 -0.53
C THR A 104 2.18 -11.45 -1.83
N PHE A 105 2.49 -10.77 -2.93
CA PHE A 105 1.91 -11.10 -4.23
C PHE A 105 2.23 -12.53 -4.66
N MET A 106 3.48 -12.97 -4.50
CA MET A 106 3.88 -14.35 -4.81
C MET A 106 3.16 -15.39 -3.94
N ALA A 107 2.96 -15.11 -2.66
CA ALA A 107 2.18 -15.98 -1.78
C ALA A 107 0.73 -16.11 -2.28
N LEU A 108 0.10 -14.99 -2.62
CA LEU A 108 -1.27 -14.97 -3.13
C LEU A 108 -1.42 -15.74 -4.45
N GLU A 109 -0.49 -15.58 -5.38
CA GLU A 109 -0.46 -16.36 -6.64
C GLU A 109 -0.31 -17.86 -6.39
N ALA A 110 0.34 -18.25 -5.30
CA ALA A 110 0.46 -19.64 -4.87
C ALA A 110 -0.75 -20.15 -4.07
N GLY A 111 -1.79 -19.33 -3.87
CA GLY A 111 -2.94 -19.68 -3.03
C GLY A 111 -2.61 -19.71 -1.53
N ALA A 112 -1.57 -19.00 -1.11
CA ALA A 112 -1.13 -18.88 0.27
C ALA A 112 -1.31 -17.44 0.79
N LEU A 113 -1.45 -17.31 2.11
CA LEU A 113 -1.43 -16.03 2.80
C LEU A 113 -0.07 -15.82 3.44
N LEU A 114 0.57 -14.67 3.18
CA LEU A 114 1.78 -14.27 3.88
C LEU A 114 1.40 -13.54 5.16
N LEU A 115 1.82 -14.08 6.30
CA LEU A 115 1.69 -13.42 7.60
C LEU A 115 3.07 -12.96 8.06
N THR A 116 3.19 -11.66 8.35
CA THR A 116 4.43 -11.06 8.86
C THR A 116 4.54 -11.32 10.35
N MET A 117 5.65 -11.93 10.76
CA MET A 117 5.97 -12.10 12.19
C MET A 117 6.28 -10.72 12.79
N PRO A 118 5.71 -10.37 13.97
CA PRO A 118 6.14 -9.19 14.70
C PRO A 118 7.62 -9.29 15.07
N GLN A 119 8.29 -8.16 15.21
CA GLN A 119 9.69 -8.08 15.61
C GLN A 119 9.76 -7.53 17.05
N GLY A 120 10.27 -8.33 17.99
CA GLY A 120 10.75 -7.84 19.28
C GLY A 120 9.70 -7.22 20.20
N GLU A 121 8.54 -7.85 20.35
CA GLU A 121 7.65 -7.52 21.46
C GLU A 121 7.81 -8.61 22.54
N ASP A 122 8.31 -8.23 23.71
CA ASP A 122 8.28 -9.11 24.88
C ASP A 122 6.81 -9.23 25.35
N GLY A 123 6.11 -10.26 24.89
CA GLY A 123 4.74 -10.54 25.26
C GLY A 123 4.63 -11.61 26.35
N ALA A 124 3.88 -11.33 27.42
CA ALA A 124 3.49 -12.39 28.35
C ALA A 124 2.39 -13.25 27.70
N ALA A 125 2.52 -14.57 27.74
CA ALA A 125 1.55 -15.51 27.13
C ALA A 125 0.08 -15.27 27.53
N ALA A 126 -0.17 -14.70 28.72
CA ALA A 126 -1.52 -14.32 29.16
C ALA A 126 -2.11 -13.15 28.35
N VAL A 127 -1.28 -12.20 27.92
CA VAL A 127 -1.67 -11.07 27.05
C VAL A 127 -2.04 -11.59 25.66
N ASP A 128 -1.25 -12.52 25.12
CA ASP A 128 -1.52 -13.14 23.82
C ASP A 128 -2.86 -13.89 23.82
N LEU A 129 -3.13 -14.67 24.87
CA LEU A 129 -4.39 -15.40 25.00
C LEU A 129 -5.59 -14.45 25.07
N ALA A 130 -5.45 -13.34 25.80
CA ALA A 130 -6.49 -12.32 25.87
C ALA A 130 -6.74 -11.67 24.51
N ALA A 131 -5.68 -11.32 23.77
CA ALA A 131 -5.78 -10.74 22.43
C ALA A 131 -6.46 -11.71 21.44
N ILE A 132 -6.04 -12.98 21.41
CA ILE A 132 -6.69 -14.02 20.58
C ILE A 132 -8.18 -14.13 20.91
N GLY A 133 -8.53 -14.15 22.20
CA GLY A 133 -9.91 -14.22 22.65
C GLY A 133 -10.75 -13.02 22.21
N GLN A 134 -10.18 -11.82 22.29
CA GLN A 134 -10.83 -10.58 21.87
C GLN A 134 -11.13 -10.59 20.35
N GLU A 135 -10.12 -10.85 19.52
CA GLU A 135 -10.31 -10.86 18.06
C GLU A 135 -11.28 -11.97 17.62
N THR A 136 -11.21 -13.14 18.29
CA THR A 136 -12.14 -14.24 17.99
C THR A 136 -13.58 -13.89 18.37
N ALA A 137 -13.79 -13.17 19.48
CA ALA A 137 -15.12 -12.73 19.88
C ALA A 137 -15.72 -11.73 18.88
N GLU A 138 -14.89 -10.83 18.33
CA GLU A 138 -15.30 -9.89 17.31
C GLU A 138 -15.66 -10.59 15.99
N LEU A 139 -14.84 -11.56 15.56
CA LEU A 139 -15.16 -12.43 14.43
C LEU A 139 -16.53 -13.13 14.61
N PHE A 140 -16.80 -13.69 15.79
CA PHE A 140 -18.09 -14.32 16.09
C PHE A 140 -19.26 -13.33 16.06
N ARG A 141 -19.04 -12.09 16.52
CA ARG A 141 -20.03 -11.02 16.45
C ARG A 141 -20.40 -10.71 15.00
N VAL A 142 -19.40 -10.57 14.12
CA VAL A 142 -19.60 -10.29 12.69
C VAL A 142 -20.30 -11.47 11.99
N TYR A 143 -19.89 -12.71 12.27
CA TYR A 143 -20.60 -13.90 11.78
C TYR A 143 -22.06 -13.95 12.22
N GLY A 144 -22.32 -13.66 13.50
CA GLY A 144 -23.66 -13.70 14.07
C GLY A 144 -24.60 -12.65 13.47
N GLU A 145 -24.07 -11.49 13.06
CA GLU A 145 -24.85 -10.47 12.35
C GLU A 145 -25.13 -10.88 10.90
N ALA A 146 -24.09 -11.29 10.16
CA ALA A 146 -24.18 -11.62 8.74
C ALA A 146 -25.07 -12.84 8.44
N LEU A 147 -25.30 -13.72 9.42
CA LEU A 147 -26.14 -14.92 9.24
C LEU A 147 -27.63 -14.67 9.55
N ARG A 148 -28.02 -13.48 9.99
CA ARG A 148 -29.40 -13.21 10.44
C ARG A 148 -30.45 -13.32 9.35
N ASP A 149 -30.11 -12.88 8.14
CA ASP A 149 -31.02 -12.92 6.99
C ASP A 149 -30.86 -14.19 6.14
N GLY A 150 -29.95 -15.09 6.55
CA GLY A 150 -29.66 -16.36 5.91
C GLY A 150 -28.75 -16.28 4.68
N SER A 151 -28.16 -15.11 4.36
CA SER A 151 -27.25 -14.96 3.22
C SER A 151 -26.10 -13.99 3.50
N ILE A 152 -24.88 -14.35 3.11
CA ILE A 152 -23.72 -13.47 3.27
C ILE A 152 -23.57 -12.59 2.01
N SER A 153 -23.72 -11.27 2.17
CA SER A 153 -23.46 -10.29 1.12
C SER A 153 -21.96 -10.12 0.85
N ARG A 154 -21.61 -9.48 -0.28
CA ARG A 154 -20.21 -9.16 -0.60
C ARG A 154 -19.55 -8.27 0.47
N GLY A 155 -20.30 -7.32 1.03
CA GLY A 155 -19.78 -6.41 2.06
C GLY A 155 -19.48 -7.15 3.36
N GLU A 156 -20.39 -8.05 3.77
CA GLU A 156 -20.20 -8.89 4.95
C GLU A 156 -19.05 -9.87 4.77
N ALA A 157 -18.95 -10.53 3.62
CA ALA A 157 -17.80 -11.37 3.32
C ALA A 157 -16.48 -10.60 3.44
N GLY A 158 -16.43 -9.35 2.97
CA GLY A 158 -15.24 -8.49 3.11
C GLY A 158 -14.92 -8.14 4.57
N ALA A 159 -15.94 -7.82 5.38
CA ALA A 159 -15.77 -7.58 6.81
C ALA A 159 -15.28 -8.84 7.53
N MET A 160 -15.85 -10.00 7.21
CA MET A 160 -15.46 -11.29 7.79
C MET A 160 -14.03 -11.67 7.44
N VAL A 161 -13.58 -11.46 6.20
CA VAL A 161 -12.19 -11.69 5.80
C VAL A 161 -11.25 -10.83 6.64
N LYS A 162 -11.59 -9.54 6.84
CA LYS A 162 -10.81 -8.66 7.70
C LYS A 162 -10.70 -9.21 9.13
N GLU A 163 -11.81 -9.60 9.75
CA GLU A 163 -11.78 -10.14 11.12
C GLU A 163 -11.00 -11.47 11.20
N ILE A 164 -11.03 -12.30 10.15
CA ILE A 164 -10.20 -13.51 10.06
C ILE A 164 -8.71 -13.15 10.02
N ASP A 165 -8.33 -12.14 9.24
CA ASP A 165 -6.95 -11.67 9.15
C ASP A 165 -6.46 -11.12 10.50
N ASP A 166 -7.31 -10.39 11.22
CA ASP A 166 -7.01 -9.85 12.55
C ASP A 166 -6.80 -10.98 13.59
N VAL A 167 -7.64 -12.03 13.58
CA VAL A 167 -7.43 -13.25 14.38
C VAL A 167 -6.12 -13.95 14.01
N ALA A 168 -5.83 -14.08 12.71
CA ALA A 168 -4.60 -14.72 12.24
C ALA A 168 -3.35 -13.95 12.72
N ALA A 169 -3.39 -12.61 12.71
CA ALA A 169 -2.32 -11.76 13.22
C ALA A 169 -2.09 -11.97 14.73
N ALA A 170 -3.15 -12.08 15.53
CA ALA A 170 -3.05 -12.37 16.96
C ALA A 170 -2.40 -13.74 17.22
N LEU A 171 -2.81 -14.77 16.45
CA LEU A 171 -2.21 -16.11 16.55
C LEU A 171 -0.74 -16.15 16.15
N VAL A 172 -0.36 -15.38 15.12
CA VAL A 172 1.04 -15.28 14.67
C VAL A 172 1.91 -14.58 15.70
N THR A 173 1.37 -13.56 16.38
CA THR A 173 2.04 -12.86 17.47
C THR A 173 2.31 -13.82 18.64
N ALA A 174 1.28 -14.54 19.09
CA ALA A 174 1.42 -15.56 20.13
C ALA A 174 2.44 -16.65 19.74
N ARG A 175 2.43 -17.08 18.48
CA ARG A 175 3.42 -18.05 17.97
C ARG A 175 4.84 -17.49 18.03
N ALA A 176 5.03 -16.21 17.72
CA ALA A 176 6.35 -15.57 17.79
C ALA A 176 6.93 -15.65 19.20
N HIS A 177 6.17 -15.19 20.20
CA HIS A 177 6.61 -15.20 21.60
C HIS A 177 6.86 -16.62 22.12
N LEU A 178 6.00 -17.59 21.77
CA LEU A 178 6.19 -18.99 22.19
C LEU A 178 7.43 -19.65 21.59
N VAL A 179 7.84 -19.24 20.37
CA VAL A 179 9.09 -19.70 19.77
C VAL A 179 10.28 -19.13 20.53
N GLU A 180 10.26 -17.84 20.87
CA GLU A 180 11.32 -17.21 21.66
C GLU A 180 11.49 -17.89 23.02
N ILE A 181 10.39 -18.11 23.75
CA ILE A 181 10.42 -18.83 25.05
C ILE A 181 11.00 -20.23 24.91
N ARG A 182 10.62 -20.97 23.86
CA ARG A 182 11.14 -22.33 23.62
C ARG A 182 12.65 -22.29 23.38
N ASP A 183 13.10 -21.39 22.53
CA ASP A 183 14.51 -21.31 22.12
C ASP A 183 15.41 -20.86 23.30
N GLU A 184 14.95 -19.94 24.14
CA GLU A 184 15.65 -19.54 25.38
C GLU A 184 15.80 -20.70 26.37
N GLN A 185 14.78 -21.56 26.49
CA GLN A 185 14.82 -22.72 27.37
C GLN A 185 15.78 -23.81 26.88
N GLU A 186 15.93 -23.95 25.56
CA GLU A 186 16.89 -24.86 24.95
C GLU A 186 18.34 -24.39 25.19
N GLU A 187 18.60 -23.08 25.08
CA GLU A 187 19.93 -22.51 25.38
C GLU A 187 20.30 -22.65 26.86
N ALA A 188 19.37 -22.43 27.78
CA ALA A 188 19.61 -22.57 29.21
C ALA A 188 19.86 -24.04 29.65
N ALA A 189 19.47 -25.01 28.82
CA ALA A 189 19.66 -26.44 29.08
C ALA A 189 20.96 -27.02 28.49
N SER A 190 21.67 -26.26 27.64
CA SER A 190 22.94 -26.65 27.01
C SER A 190 24.17 -26.19 27.78
#